data_AF-A0A1F6G9J3-F1
#
_entry.id   AF-A0A1F6G9J3-F1
#
_cell.length_a   1.000
_cell.length_b   1.000
_cell.length_c   1.000
_cell.angle_alpha   90.00
_cell.angle_beta   90.00
_cell.angle_gamma   90.00
#
_symmetry.space_group_name_H-M   'P 1'
#
loop_
_entity.id
_entity.type
_entity.pdbx_description
1 polymer ?
#
loop_
_entity_poly.entity_id
_entity_poly.type
_entity_poly.pdbx_seq_one_letter_code
_entity_poly.pdbx_strand_id
1 'polypeptide(L)'
;MKQDYSAPKFEDWTPGQKPGAKPAKVPGTNADVFTPISFYDKPKSGLSLDKVDISKFSSTQFVAEGTLLTNVEEYSKRIRKEAERQAGQIRLQAELARSVAEEEVAKADKLLHETEKECERLYAETNTAADEIKRRATEEGFSEGFKAGLEQSVVDNRLLTSHVLDLLAELKDLRQSLMRQHESEIVRQALLMAKKVVHGELTTKPEFILSELKGAIARFEGEGKIRISLNPIEYDFIAKHQRELEGYLEPGQPLVLKKDNNIACSEPLIESDFSLVELDLNRQFKLIEIALAECGEDRRSLFDPRFRVERESEKAAVAGQIAAGKLAEEEAHQALLQKAVADRMAFEDASSKKAQEASADSEDANPEDSPNEET
;
A
#
# COMPACT_ATOMS: atom_id res chain seq x y z
N MET A 1 1.08 -11.04 31.42
CA MET A 1 -0.24 -11.68 31.38
C MET A 1 -0.32 -12.51 30.12
N LYS A 2 -0.18 -13.83 30.22
CA LYS A 2 -0.34 -14.76 29.08
C LYS A 2 -1.82 -15.15 29.04
N GLN A 3 -2.52 -14.83 27.97
CA GLN A 3 -3.84 -15.41 27.72
C GLN A 3 -3.63 -16.64 26.83
N ASP A 4 -3.84 -17.80 27.43
CA ASP A 4 -3.85 -19.09 26.75
C ASP A 4 -5.01 -19.12 25.76
N TYR A 5 -4.68 -19.24 24.47
CA TYR A 5 -5.66 -19.44 23.41
C TYR A 5 -6.24 -20.86 23.55
N SER A 6 -7.48 -20.96 24.05
CA SER A 6 -8.25 -22.21 24.04
C SER A 6 -8.94 -22.36 22.69
N ALA A 7 -8.55 -23.39 21.93
CA ALA A 7 -9.23 -23.74 20.68
C ALA A 7 -10.73 -24.03 20.95
N PRO A 8 -11.64 -23.63 20.04
CA PRO A 8 -13.05 -23.91 20.21
C PRO A 8 -13.27 -25.43 20.17
N LYS A 9 -13.88 -25.98 21.21
CA LYS A 9 -14.35 -27.36 21.22
C LYS A 9 -15.50 -27.47 20.22
N PHE A 10 -15.31 -28.33 19.22
CA PHE A 10 -16.34 -28.68 18.26
C PHE A 10 -17.33 -29.61 18.97
N GLU A 11 -18.35 -29.04 19.60
CA GLU A 11 -19.42 -29.82 20.23
C GLU A 11 -20.38 -30.33 19.14
N ASP A 12 -20.38 -31.66 19.00
CA ASP A 12 -21.44 -32.56 18.52
C ASP A 12 -22.23 -32.13 17.27
N TRP A 13 -21.56 -32.21 16.12
CA TRP A 13 -22.25 -32.34 14.84
C TRP A 13 -22.76 -33.79 14.67
N THR A 14 -24.04 -34.01 14.96
CA THR A 14 -24.77 -35.22 14.56
C THR A 14 -25.44 -34.99 13.20
N PRO A 15 -25.25 -35.86 12.19
CA PRO A 15 -25.93 -35.73 10.91
C PRO A 15 -27.44 -35.89 11.08
N GLY A 16 -28.20 -34.80 10.98
CA GLY A 16 -29.67 -34.85 10.96
C GLY A 16 -30.43 -33.66 11.56
N GLN A 17 -29.80 -32.77 12.32
CA GLN A 17 -30.48 -31.59 12.87
C GLN A 17 -30.17 -30.31 12.07
N LYS A 18 -31.20 -29.75 11.41
CA LYS A 18 -31.14 -28.41 10.81
C LYS A 18 -31.22 -27.34 11.91
N PRO A 19 -30.30 -26.36 11.98
CA PRO A 19 -30.54 -25.15 12.74
C PRO A 19 -31.55 -24.25 12.01
N GLY A 20 -32.44 -23.61 12.77
CA GLY A 20 -33.57 -22.85 12.27
C GLY A 20 -33.17 -21.62 11.44
N ALA A 21 -33.25 -21.75 10.12
CA ALA A 21 -33.33 -20.62 9.20
C ALA A 21 -34.80 -20.46 8.76
N LYS A 22 -35.36 -19.25 8.95
CA LYS A 22 -36.71 -18.90 8.47
C LYS A 22 -36.76 -19.05 6.94
N PRO A 23 -37.75 -19.74 6.35
CA PRO A 23 -37.81 -19.91 4.91
C PRO A 23 -38.21 -18.60 4.22
N ALA A 24 -37.41 -18.19 3.24
CA ALA A 24 -37.80 -17.18 2.26
C ALA A 24 -38.99 -17.71 1.45
N LYS A 25 -40.01 -16.85 1.27
CA LYS A 25 -41.25 -17.18 0.57
C LYS A 25 -41.01 -17.17 -0.93
N VAL A 26 -40.85 -18.36 -1.51
CA VAL A 26 -40.81 -18.56 -2.97
C VAL A 26 -42.26 -18.57 -3.49
N PRO A 27 -42.62 -17.84 -4.55
CA PRO A 27 -43.97 -17.86 -5.10
C PRO A 27 -44.29 -19.24 -5.70
N GLY A 28 -45.51 -19.70 -5.46
CA GLY A 28 -45.93 -21.08 -5.57
C GLY A 28 -45.66 -21.75 -6.91
N THR A 29 -45.03 -22.91 -6.84
CA THR A 29 -45.11 -23.95 -7.86
C THR A 29 -45.87 -25.11 -7.23
N ASN A 30 -47.04 -25.42 -7.80
CA ASN A 30 -47.88 -26.54 -7.39
C ASN A 30 -47.06 -27.83 -7.47
N ALA A 31 -46.70 -28.36 -6.31
CA ALA A 31 -46.20 -29.72 -6.16
C ALA A 31 -47.42 -30.65 -6.15
N ASP A 32 -47.98 -30.91 -7.32
CA ASP A 32 -48.85 -32.06 -7.55
C ASP A 32 -48.74 -32.47 -9.02
N VAL A 33 -48.68 -33.79 -9.23
CA VAL A 33 -48.57 -34.49 -10.53
C VAL A 33 -47.14 -34.63 -11.07
N PHE A 34 -46.35 -35.47 -10.38
CA PHE A 34 -45.38 -36.32 -11.08
C PHE A 34 -45.97 -37.74 -11.13
N THR A 35 -46.75 -38.02 -12.17
CA THR A 35 -47.14 -39.40 -12.50
C THR A 35 -45.99 -40.04 -13.27
N PRO A 36 -45.40 -41.16 -12.79
CA PRO A 36 -44.42 -41.88 -13.58
C PRO A 36 -45.10 -42.39 -14.85
N ILE A 37 -44.58 -42.01 -16.01
CA ILE A 37 -45.01 -42.59 -17.28
C ILE A 37 -44.57 -44.05 -17.25
N SER A 38 -45.53 -44.94 -16.95
CA SER A 38 -45.40 -46.37 -17.12
C SER A 38 -45.17 -46.65 -18.60
N PHE A 39 -43.90 -46.88 -18.97
CA PHE A 39 -43.46 -47.16 -20.35
C PHE A 39 -43.86 -48.55 -20.87
N TYR A 40 -44.68 -49.30 -20.13
CA TYR A 40 -45.29 -50.57 -20.56
C TYR A 40 -46.78 -50.38 -20.86
N ASP A 41 -47.11 -49.56 -21.85
CA ASP A 41 -48.40 -49.67 -22.51
C ASP A 41 -48.27 -50.77 -23.58
N LYS A 42 -48.92 -51.91 -23.37
CA LYS A 42 -48.92 -53.03 -24.34
C LYS A 42 -49.37 -52.49 -25.69
N PRO A 43 -48.68 -52.80 -26.81
CA PRO A 43 -49.18 -52.41 -28.12
C PRO A 43 -50.59 -52.99 -28.31
N LYS A 44 -51.58 -52.11 -28.49
CA LYS A 44 -52.92 -52.45 -28.99
C LYS A 44 -52.80 -52.74 -30.49
N SER A 45 -52.09 -53.80 -30.87
CA SER A 45 -52.21 -54.39 -32.20
C SER A 45 -53.22 -55.54 -32.10
N GLY A 46 -54.47 -55.21 -32.39
CA GLY A 46 -55.52 -56.16 -32.64
C GLY A 46 -55.25 -56.89 -33.95
N LEU A 47 -54.37 -57.88 -33.93
CA LEU A 47 -54.46 -59.02 -34.83
C LEU A 47 -55.26 -60.07 -34.08
N SER A 48 -56.59 -59.90 -34.09
CA SER A 48 -57.46 -61.03 -33.81
C SER A 48 -57.25 -62.01 -34.96
N LEU A 49 -56.44 -63.04 -34.72
CA LEU A 49 -56.67 -64.29 -35.43
C LEU A 49 -58.13 -64.62 -35.16
N ASP A 50 -58.98 -64.47 -36.18
CA ASP A 50 -60.33 -64.98 -36.13
C ASP A 50 -60.21 -66.40 -35.61
N LYS A 51 -60.70 -66.63 -34.39
CA LYS A 51 -60.78 -67.98 -33.83
C LYS A 51 -61.59 -68.75 -34.86
N VAL A 52 -60.91 -69.60 -35.62
CA VAL A 52 -61.57 -70.51 -36.54
C VAL A 52 -62.58 -71.24 -35.69
N ASP A 53 -63.85 -70.97 -35.96
CA ASP A 53 -64.94 -71.47 -35.16
C ASP A 53 -65.00 -72.98 -35.38
N ILE A 54 -64.45 -73.74 -34.43
CA ILE A 54 -64.34 -75.20 -34.49
C ILE A 54 -65.76 -75.81 -34.59
N SER A 55 -66.80 -75.06 -34.22
CA SER A 55 -68.21 -75.45 -34.38
C SER A 55 -68.70 -75.45 -35.84
N LYS A 56 -67.99 -74.78 -36.76
CA LYS A 56 -68.23 -74.89 -38.21
C LYS A 56 -67.57 -76.14 -38.82
N PHE A 57 -66.57 -76.71 -38.16
CA PHE A 57 -65.95 -77.97 -38.56
C PHE A 57 -66.70 -79.16 -37.95
N SER A 58 -67.96 -79.30 -38.34
CA SER A 58 -68.73 -80.50 -38.04
C SER A 58 -68.21 -81.66 -38.88
N SER A 59 -67.40 -82.52 -38.29
CA SER A 59 -66.96 -83.79 -38.91
C SER A 59 -68.08 -84.82 -39.03
N THR A 60 -69.29 -84.50 -38.55
CA THR A 60 -70.44 -85.40 -38.53
C THR A 60 -71.47 -85.12 -39.61
N GLN A 61 -71.29 -84.07 -40.42
CA GLN A 61 -72.05 -83.92 -41.66
C GLN A 61 -71.32 -84.60 -42.82
N PHE A 62 -71.13 -85.91 -42.65
CA PHE A 62 -70.73 -86.80 -43.73
C PHE A 62 -71.95 -86.93 -44.65
N VAL A 63 -72.01 -86.12 -45.70
CA VAL A 63 -72.92 -86.38 -46.81
C VAL A 63 -72.47 -87.72 -47.40
N ALA A 64 -73.23 -88.77 -47.14
CA ALA A 64 -73.03 -90.08 -47.73
C ALA A 64 -73.45 -90.03 -49.21
N GLU A 65 -72.71 -89.30 -50.03
CA GLU A 65 -72.71 -89.48 -51.47
C GLU A 65 -71.72 -90.61 -51.79
N GLY A 66 -72.26 -91.72 -52.26
CA GLY A 66 -71.49 -92.90 -52.60
C GLY A 66 -70.46 -92.61 -53.68
N THR A 67 -69.19 -92.44 -53.29
CA THR A 67 -67.95 -92.85 -53.98
C THR A 67 -66.74 -92.30 -53.20
N LEU A 68 -66.24 -93.11 -52.27
CA LEU A 68 -65.25 -92.73 -51.24
C LEU A 68 -63.80 -92.51 -51.75
N LEU A 69 -63.51 -92.62 -53.05
CA LEU A 69 -62.12 -92.52 -53.55
C LEU A 69 -61.84 -91.34 -54.48
N THR A 70 -62.83 -90.73 -55.13
CA THR A 70 -62.60 -89.56 -56.03
C THR A 70 -62.70 -88.21 -55.31
N ASN A 71 -63.43 -88.15 -54.19
CA ASN A 71 -63.71 -86.88 -53.49
C ASN A 71 -62.64 -86.52 -52.45
N VAL A 72 -61.85 -87.49 -51.97
CA VAL A 72 -60.78 -87.26 -50.97
C VAL A 72 -59.64 -86.44 -51.55
N GLU A 73 -59.27 -86.67 -52.82
CA GLU A 73 -58.17 -85.96 -53.48
C GLU A 73 -58.57 -84.51 -53.84
N GLU A 74 -59.79 -84.32 -54.36
CA GLU A 74 -60.40 -83.00 -54.60
C GLU A 74 -60.53 -82.18 -53.31
N TYR A 75 -61.04 -82.80 -52.23
CA TYR A 75 -61.15 -82.17 -50.92
C TYR A 75 -59.78 -81.79 -50.34
N SER A 76 -58.78 -82.68 -50.46
CA SER A 76 -57.40 -82.40 -50.05
C SER A 76 -56.78 -81.24 -50.84
N LYS A 77 -57.01 -81.18 -52.16
CA LYS A 77 -56.55 -80.06 -53.01
C LYS A 77 -57.21 -78.74 -52.63
N ARG A 78 -58.51 -78.74 -52.30
CA ARG A 78 -59.23 -77.54 -51.82
C ARG A 78 -58.71 -77.06 -50.47
N ILE A 79 -58.47 -77.97 -49.53
CA ILE A 79 -57.87 -77.62 -48.23
C ILE A 79 -56.48 -77.01 -48.42
N ARG A 80 -55.63 -77.62 -49.26
CA ARG A 80 -54.29 -77.08 -49.55
C ARG A 80 -54.36 -75.68 -50.17
N LYS A 81 -55.21 -75.49 -51.18
CA LYS A 81 -55.39 -74.19 -51.85
C LYS A 81 -55.95 -73.11 -50.92
N GLU A 82 -56.89 -73.47 -50.05
CA GLU A 82 -57.45 -72.56 -49.06
C GLU A 82 -56.44 -72.23 -47.95
N ALA A 83 -55.67 -73.21 -47.48
CA ALA A 83 -54.57 -73.00 -46.54
C ALA A 83 -53.47 -72.12 -47.16
N GLU A 84 -53.15 -72.29 -48.44
CA GLU A 84 -52.22 -71.43 -49.19
C GLU A 84 -52.75 -69.99 -49.29
N ARG A 85 -54.04 -69.80 -49.59
CA ARG A 85 -54.68 -68.49 -49.65
C ARG A 85 -54.64 -67.78 -48.29
N GLN A 86 -54.97 -68.50 -47.21
CA GLN A 86 -54.93 -67.98 -45.84
C GLN A 86 -53.50 -67.67 -45.40
N ALA A 87 -52.54 -68.56 -45.68
CA ALA A 87 -51.13 -68.32 -45.40
C ALA A 87 -50.60 -67.08 -46.16
N GLY A 88 -51.03 -66.88 -47.41
CA GLY A 88 -50.72 -65.67 -48.19
C GLY A 88 -51.29 -64.39 -47.56
N GLN A 89 -52.54 -64.42 -47.09
CA GLN A 89 -53.16 -63.28 -46.40
C GLN A 89 -52.46 -62.95 -45.08
N ILE A 90 -52.15 -63.97 -44.26
CA ILE A 90 -51.42 -63.80 -43.00
C ILE A 90 -50.02 -63.23 -43.26
N ARG A 91 -49.33 -63.71 -44.30
CA ARG A 91 -48.00 -63.20 -44.68
C ARG A 91 -48.06 -61.72 -45.07
N LEU A 92 -49.04 -61.33 -45.87
CA LEU A 92 -49.22 -59.93 -46.29
C LEU A 92 -49.60 -59.02 -45.11
N GLN A 93 -50.45 -59.50 -44.19
CA GLN A 93 -50.77 -58.77 -42.96
C GLN A 93 -49.55 -58.64 -42.04
N ALA A 94 -48.74 -59.70 -41.92
CA ALA A 94 -47.51 -59.67 -41.14
C ALA A 94 -46.46 -58.72 -41.74
N GLU A 95 -46.36 -58.66 -43.07
CA GLU A 95 -45.48 -57.73 -43.79
C GLU A 95 -45.91 -56.28 -43.62
N LEU A 96 -47.21 -55.98 -43.74
CA LEU A 96 -47.75 -54.64 -43.48
C LEU A 96 -47.59 -54.22 -42.02
N ALA A 97 -47.86 -55.13 -41.07
CA ALA A 97 -47.68 -54.87 -39.65
C ALA A 97 -46.19 -54.61 -39.31
N ARG A 98 -45.28 -55.32 -39.99
CA ARG A 98 -43.84 -55.11 -39.85
C ARG A 98 -43.42 -53.76 -40.41
N SER A 99 -43.89 -53.35 -41.59
CA SER A 99 -43.51 -52.06 -42.18
C SER A 99 -44.00 -50.88 -41.31
N VAL A 100 -45.22 -50.96 -40.79
CA VAL A 100 -45.75 -49.95 -39.87
C VAL A 100 -44.95 -49.91 -38.57
N ALA A 101 -44.61 -51.07 -38.00
CA ALA A 101 -43.77 -51.13 -36.81
C ALA A 101 -42.36 -50.54 -37.06
N GLU A 102 -41.75 -50.83 -38.20
CA GLU A 102 -40.44 -50.29 -38.59
C GLU A 102 -40.49 -48.76 -38.76
N GLU A 103 -41.57 -48.20 -39.35
CA GLU A 103 -41.76 -46.75 -39.46
C GLU A 103 -41.94 -46.06 -38.11
N GLU A 104 -42.72 -46.63 -37.20
CA GLU A 104 -42.95 -46.07 -35.87
C GLU A 104 -41.69 -46.14 -35.00
N VAL A 105 -40.92 -47.23 -35.08
CA VAL A 105 -39.60 -47.33 -34.43
C VAL A 105 -38.65 -46.28 -35.01
N ALA A 106 -38.59 -46.13 -36.33
CA ALA A 106 -37.71 -45.12 -36.95
C ALA A 106 -38.10 -43.68 -36.59
N LYS A 107 -39.39 -43.38 -36.36
CA LYS A 107 -39.85 -42.08 -35.86
C LYS A 107 -39.47 -41.89 -34.39
N ALA A 108 -39.65 -42.92 -33.56
CA ALA A 108 -39.26 -42.89 -32.16
C ALA A 108 -37.75 -42.68 -31.99
N ASP A 109 -36.92 -43.37 -32.78
CA ASP A 109 -35.46 -43.22 -32.75
C ASP A 109 -35.01 -41.81 -33.15
N LYS A 110 -35.65 -41.21 -34.16
CA LYS A 110 -35.39 -39.82 -34.55
C LYS A 110 -35.74 -38.84 -33.44
N LEU A 111 -36.91 -39.00 -32.83
CA LEU A 111 -37.35 -38.15 -31.73
C LEU A 111 -36.42 -38.29 -30.52
N LEU A 112 -36.03 -39.52 -30.16
CA LEU A 112 -35.08 -39.78 -29.08
C LEU A 112 -33.76 -39.07 -29.36
N HIS A 113 -33.19 -39.24 -30.56
CA HIS A 113 -31.93 -38.59 -30.95
C HIS A 113 -32.00 -37.05 -30.91
N GLU A 114 -33.14 -36.47 -31.32
CA GLU A 114 -33.37 -35.02 -31.25
C GLU A 114 -33.50 -34.54 -29.79
N THR A 115 -34.23 -35.27 -28.95
CA THR A 115 -34.37 -34.94 -27.53
C THR A 115 -33.06 -35.11 -26.76
N GLU A 116 -32.26 -36.14 -27.07
CA GLU A 116 -30.96 -36.37 -26.47
C GLU A 116 -30.01 -35.21 -26.79
N LYS A 117 -29.94 -34.78 -28.05
CA LYS A 117 -29.16 -33.60 -28.45
C LYS A 117 -29.60 -32.33 -27.74
N GLU A 118 -30.90 -32.11 -27.61
CA GLU A 118 -31.42 -30.92 -26.94
C GLU A 118 -31.15 -30.96 -25.43
N CYS A 119 -31.29 -32.13 -24.80
CA CYS A 119 -30.88 -32.34 -23.42
C CYS A 119 -29.38 -32.07 -23.24
N GLU A 120 -28.51 -32.62 -24.10
CA GLU A 120 -27.07 -32.37 -24.07
C GLU A 120 -26.75 -30.87 -24.22
N ARG A 121 -27.41 -30.17 -25.13
CA ARG A 121 -27.27 -28.72 -25.32
C ARG A 121 -27.66 -27.96 -24.06
N LEU A 122 -28.82 -28.27 -23.48
CA LEU A 122 -29.29 -27.63 -22.24
C LEU A 122 -28.37 -27.93 -21.05
N TYR A 123 -27.86 -29.16 -20.94
CA TYR A 123 -26.87 -29.52 -19.91
C TYR A 123 -25.57 -28.74 -20.09
N ALA A 124 -25.08 -28.60 -21.32
CA ALA A 124 -23.88 -27.81 -21.59
C ALA A 124 -24.09 -26.33 -21.22
N GLU A 125 -25.21 -25.73 -21.64
CA GLU A 125 -25.54 -24.32 -21.36
C GLU A 125 -25.76 -24.04 -19.87
N THR A 126 -26.44 -24.94 -19.16
CA THR A 126 -26.64 -24.79 -17.71
C THR A 126 -25.33 -24.96 -16.95
N ASN A 127 -24.44 -25.85 -17.39
CA ASN A 127 -23.14 -26.04 -16.75
C ASN A 127 -22.21 -24.84 -16.98
N THR A 128 -22.16 -24.28 -18.20
CA THR A 128 -21.39 -23.05 -18.47
C THR A 128 -21.91 -21.87 -17.66
N ALA A 129 -23.23 -21.66 -17.61
CA ALA A 129 -23.83 -20.61 -16.81
C ALA A 129 -23.55 -20.81 -15.30
N ALA A 130 -23.61 -22.05 -14.80
CA ALA A 130 -23.28 -22.37 -13.41
C ALA A 130 -21.81 -22.05 -13.08
N ASP A 131 -20.89 -22.37 -13.98
CA ASP A 131 -19.46 -22.09 -13.79
C ASP A 131 -19.15 -20.60 -13.88
N GLU A 132 -19.83 -19.84 -14.74
CA GLU A 132 -19.74 -18.38 -14.77
C GLU A 132 -20.27 -17.72 -13.49
N ILE A 133 -21.38 -18.22 -12.95
CA ILE A 133 -21.94 -17.73 -11.68
C ILE A 133 -20.98 -18.03 -10.54
N LYS A 134 -20.44 -19.26 -10.47
CA LYS A 134 -19.43 -19.63 -9.46
C LYS A 134 -18.22 -18.72 -9.55
N ARG A 135 -17.67 -18.50 -10.76
CA ARG A 135 -16.50 -17.64 -10.96
C ARG A 135 -16.75 -16.22 -10.47
N ARG A 136 -17.89 -15.62 -10.87
CA ARG A 136 -18.27 -14.27 -10.41
C ARG A 136 -18.43 -14.21 -8.90
N ALA A 137 -19.17 -15.14 -8.31
CA ALA A 137 -19.38 -15.18 -6.86
C ALA A 137 -18.07 -15.36 -6.08
N THR A 138 -17.13 -16.19 -6.59
CA THR A 138 -15.81 -16.34 -5.97
C THR A 138 -14.97 -15.08 -6.06
N GLU A 139 -15.02 -14.37 -7.19
CA GLU A 139 -14.23 -13.16 -7.41
C GLU A 139 -14.79 -11.98 -6.61
N GLU A 140 -16.12 -11.82 -6.59
CA GLU A 140 -16.82 -10.84 -5.75
C GLU A 140 -16.55 -11.12 -4.27
N GLY A 141 -16.79 -12.35 -3.80
CA GLY A 141 -16.59 -12.73 -2.40
C GLY A 141 -15.13 -12.62 -1.95
N PHE A 142 -14.17 -12.93 -2.81
CA PHE A 142 -12.75 -12.71 -2.53
C PHE A 142 -12.43 -11.22 -2.41
N SER A 143 -12.93 -10.40 -3.34
CA SER A 143 -12.67 -8.96 -3.34
C SER A 143 -13.27 -8.25 -2.12
N GLU A 144 -14.49 -8.62 -1.73
CA GLU A 144 -15.18 -8.09 -0.55
C GLU A 144 -14.50 -8.57 0.74
N GLY A 145 -14.19 -9.86 0.84
CA GLY A 145 -13.48 -10.44 1.98
C GLY A 145 -12.08 -9.85 2.17
N PHE A 146 -11.36 -9.59 1.08
CA PHE A 146 -10.06 -8.94 1.10
C PHE A 146 -10.15 -7.50 1.61
N LYS A 147 -11.12 -6.72 1.11
CA LYS A 147 -11.36 -5.33 1.56
C LYS A 147 -11.74 -5.28 3.04
N ALA A 148 -12.71 -6.10 3.45
CA ALA A 148 -13.15 -6.16 4.85
C ALA A 148 -12.00 -6.60 5.78
N GLY A 149 -11.20 -7.59 5.37
CA GLY A 149 -10.03 -8.03 6.12
C GLY A 149 -8.95 -6.95 6.26
N LEU A 150 -8.74 -6.14 5.21
CA LEU A 150 -7.81 -5.01 5.26
C LEU A 150 -8.30 -3.92 6.21
N GLU A 151 -9.57 -3.53 6.11
CA GLU A 151 -10.17 -2.53 7.00
C GLU A 151 -10.15 -2.97 8.46
N GLN A 152 -10.52 -4.23 8.72
CA GLN A 152 -10.49 -4.79 10.06
C GLN A 152 -9.06 -4.89 10.61
N SER A 153 -8.09 -5.29 9.77
CA SER A 153 -6.67 -5.30 10.15
C SER A 153 -6.17 -3.91 10.56
N VAL A 154 -6.58 -2.86 9.84
CA VAL A 154 -6.23 -1.47 10.21
C VAL A 154 -6.82 -1.09 11.58
N VAL A 155 -8.08 -1.47 11.85
CA VAL A 155 -8.74 -1.20 13.13
C VAL A 155 -8.08 -1.98 14.28
N ASP A 156 -7.88 -3.28 14.09
CA ASP A 156 -7.30 -4.18 15.09
C ASP A 156 -5.87 -3.77 15.44
N ASN A 157 -5.08 -3.37 14.43
CA ASN A 157 -3.71 -2.92 14.63
C ASN A 157 -3.59 -1.44 15.01
N ARG A 158 -4.68 -0.66 15.03
CA ARG A 158 -4.64 0.76 15.34
C ARG A 158 -4.07 1.03 16.73
N LEU A 159 -4.50 0.24 17.72
CA LEU A 159 -4.04 0.37 19.11
C LEU A 159 -2.57 -0.02 19.28
N LEU A 160 -2.13 -1.08 18.59
CA LEU A 160 -0.73 -1.49 18.60
C LEU A 160 0.14 -0.42 17.92
N THR A 161 -0.32 0.11 16.79
CA THR A 161 0.37 1.15 16.05
C THR A 161 0.47 2.43 16.87
N SER A 162 -0.62 2.85 17.53
CA SER A 162 -0.58 4.04 18.41
C SER A 162 0.37 3.82 19.57
N HIS A 163 0.35 2.66 20.21
CA HIS A 163 1.26 2.36 21.31
C HIS A 163 2.73 2.39 20.87
N VAL A 164 3.05 1.85 19.69
CA VAL A 164 4.41 1.93 19.12
C VAL A 164 4.81 3.37 18.83
N LEU A 165 3.91 4.19 18.29
CA LEU A 165 4.17 5.61 18.03
C LEU A 165 4.39 6.39 19.33
N ASP A 166 3.61 6.11 20.37
CA ASP A 166 3.76 6.71 21.70
C ASP A 166 5.10 6.32 22.33
N LEU A 167 5.47 5.04 22.29
CA LEU A 167 6.79 4.57 22.76
C LEU A 167 7.95 5.22 22.00
N LEU A 168 7.81 5.43 20.69
CA LEU A 168 8.83 6.13 19.90
C LEU A 168 8.94 7.61 20.30
N ALA A 169 7.82 8.26 20.63
CA ALA A 169 7.81 9.62 21.14
C ALA A 169 8.49 9.70 22.52
N GLU A 170 8.13 8.82 23.44
CA GLU A 170 8.77 8.72 24.77
C GLU A 170 10.26 8.46 24.67
N LEU A 171 10.70 7.56 23.78
CA LEU A 171 12.11 7.25 23.59
C LEU A 171 12.89 8.44 23.01
N LYS A 172 12.26 9.22 22.11
CA LYS A 172 12.85 10.46 21.59
C LYS A 172 13.03 11.48 22.70
N ASP A 173 12.03 11.65 23.57
CA ASP A 173 12.08 12.60 24.68
C ASP A 173 13.10 12.17 25.75
N LEU A 174 13.16 10.87 26.05
CA LEU A 174 14.18 10.28 26.92
C LEU A 174 15.58 10.53 26.36
N ARG A 175 15.81 10.30 25.06
CA ARG A 175 17.10 10.57 24.42
C ARG A 175 17.50 12.05 24.57
N GLN A 176 16.56 12.97 24.31
CA GLN A 176 16.83 14.40 24.46
C GLN A 176 17.07 14.82 25.91
N SER A 177 16.35 14.23 26.87
CA SER A 177 16.58 14.41 28.31
C SER A 177 17.99 13.97 28.70
N LEU A 178 18.40 12.75 28.32
CA LEU A 178 19.72 12.22 28.62
C LEU A 178 20.84 13.07 28.01
N MET A 179 20.71 13.48 26.74
CA MET A 179 21.71 14.36 26.14
C MET A 179 21.84 15.68 26.89
N ARG A 180 20.72 16.28 27.33
CA ARG A 180 20.73 17.52 28.12
C ARG A 180 21.40 17.34 29.48
N GLN A 181 21.13 16.23 30.17
CA GLN A 181 21.75 15.92 31.46
C GLN A 181 23.26 15.67 31.32
N HIS A 182 23.66 14.85 30.36
CA HIS A 182 25.07 14.52 30.14
C HIS A 182 25.89 15.72 29.69
N GLU A 183 25.31 16.62 28.91
CA GLU A 183 26.02 17.81 28.48
C GLU A 183 26.40 18.72 29.66
N SER A 184 25.45 18.99 30.57
CA SER A 184 25.75 19.78 31.77
C SER A 184 26.85 19.13 32.61
N GLU A 185 26.84 17.80 32.70
CA GLU A 185 27.83 17.05 33.45
C GLU A 185 29.21 17.08 32.77
N ILE A 186 29.27 16.95 31.45
CA ILE A 186 30.52 17.04 30.68
C ILE A 186 31.15 18.43 30.82
N VAL A 187 30.36 19.50 30.69
CA VAL A 187 30.85 20.87 30.85
C VAL A 187 31.38 21.10 32.27
N ARG A 188 30.65 20.64 33.29
CA ARG A 188 31.08 20.72 34.68
C ARG A 188 32.38 19.95 34.93
N GLN A 189 32.51 18.74 34.38
CA GLN A 189 33.71 17.94 34.48
C GLN A 189 34.90 18.59 33.77
N ALA A 190 34.71 19.13 32.57
CA ALA A 190 35.74 19.85 31.83
C ALA A 190 36.24 21.09 32.60
N LEU A 191 35.32 21.87 33.19
CA LEU A 191 35.66 23.01 34.06
C LEU A 191 36.46 22.58 35.30
N LEU A 192 36.08 21.47 35.94
CA LEU A 192 36.82 20.94 37.09
C LEU A 192 38.22 20.46 36.71
N MET A 193 38.38 19.81 35.55
CA MET A 193 39.69 19.43 35.02
C MET A 193 40.54 20.65 34.71
N ALA A 194 39.97 21.67 34.04
CA ALA A 194 40.67 22.93 33.75
C ALA A 194 41.11 23.65 35.02
N LYS A 195 40.22 23.77 36.02
CA LYS A 195 40.53 24.36 37.34
C LYS A 195 41.71 23.63 38.01
N LYS A 196 41.72 22.30 37.97
CA LYS A 196 42.81 21.48 38.53
C LYS A 196 44.14 21.66 37.79
N VAL A 197 44.12 21.63 36.46
CA VAL A 197 45.33 21.79 35.64
C VAL A 197 45.93 23.18 35.86
N VAL A 198 45.11 24.23 35.82
CA VAL A 198 45.56 25.61 36.00
C VAL A 198 46.12 25.84 37.41
N HIS A 199 45.44 25.38 38.47
CA HIS A 199 45.99 25.45 39.83
C HIS A 199 47.34 24.71 39.97
N GLY A 200 47.47 23.56 39.32
CA GLY A 200 48.74 22.80 39.29
C GLY A 200 49.87 23.57 38.62
N GLU A 201 49.60 24.19 37.46
CA GLU A 201 50.58 24.99 36.73
C GLU A 201 50.99 26.26 37.49
N LEU A 202 50.04 26.95 38.13
CA LEU A 202 50.32 28.17 38.90
C LEU A 202 51.20 27.91 40.12
N THR A 203 51.00 26.76 40.78
CA THR A 203 51.86 26.33 41.89
C THR A 203 53.29 26.04 41.41
N THR A 204 53.45 25.62 40.15
CA THR A 204 54.73 25.19 39.58
C THR A 204 55.49 26.34 38.92
N LYS A 205 54.81 27.35 38.38
CA LYS A 205 55.39 28.45 37.58
C LYS A 205 55.04 29.84 38.16
N PRO A 206 55.83 30.37 39.11
CA PRO A 206 55.59 31.70 39.69
C PRO A 206 55.81 32.86 38.70
N GLU A 207 56.46 32.59 37.56
CA GLU A 207 56.64 33.52 36.43
C GLU A 207 55.31 34.00 35.84
N PHE A 208 54.28 33.15 35.86
CA PHE A 208 52.95 33.52 35.37
C PHE A 208 52.35 34.66 36.19
N ILE A 209 52.45 34.59 37.52
CA ILE A 209 51.95 35.62 38.44
C ILE A 209 52.68 36.94 38.21
N LEU A 210 53.99 36.90 37.95
CA LEU A 210 54.76 38.09 37.60
C LEU A 210 54.24 38.75 36.30
N SER A 211 53.94 37.95 35.27
CA SER A 211 53.40 38.47 34.01
C SER A 211 51.99 39.06 34.17
N GLU A 212 51.15 38.42 34.98
CA GLU A 212 49.80 38.88 35.28
C GLU A 212 49.82 40.19 36.08
N LEU A 213 50.73 40.31 37.06
CA LEU A 213 50.96 41.55 37.79
C LEU A 213 51.43 42.68 36.88
N LYS A 214 52.36 42.43 35.94
CA LYS A 214 52.78 43.45 34.95
C LYS A 214 51.60 43.93 34.12
N GLY A 215 50.79 43.00 33.61
CA GLY A 215 49.60 43.30 32.82
C GLY A 215 48.54 44.07 33.62
N ALA A 216 48.36 43.75 34.90
CA ALA A 216 47.44 44.46 35.78
C ALA A 216 47.93 45.87 36.10
N ILE A 217 49.21 46.02 36.46
CA ILE A 217 49.86 47.31 36.77
C ILE A 217 49.79 48.26 35.57
N ALA A 218 50.06 47.76 34.35
CA ALA A 218 50.01 48.56 33.13
C ALA A 218 48.59 49.10 32.79
N ARG A 219 47.53 48.56 33.39
CA ARG A 219 46.15 49.04 33.21
C ARG A 219 45.78 50.14 34.21
N PHE A 220 46.60 50.40 35.23
CA PHE A 220 46.35 51.47 36.18
C PHE A 220 46.91 52.79 35.63
N GLU A 221 46.00 53.69 35.27
CA GLU A 221 46.32 55.06 34.88
C GLU A 221 46.05 56.01 36.07
N GLY A 222 47.02 56.85 36.44
CA GLY A 222 46.85 57.90 37.46
C GLY A 222 48.02 58.04 38.43
N GLU A 223 48.18 59.17 39.11
CA GLU A 223 49.24 59.38 40.11
C GLU A 223 48.78 58.86 41.49
N GLY A 224 49.53 57.96 42.12
CA GLY A 224 49.14 57.38 43.42
C GLY A 224 50.05 56.27 43.92
N LYS A 225 49.87 55.88 45.19
CA LYS A 225 50.65 54.79 45.82
C LYS A 225 49.98 53.44 45.56
N ILE A 226 50.71 52.52 44.93
CA ILE A 226 50.22 51.17 44.67
C ILE A 226 50.73 50.22 45.74
N ARG A 227 49.81 49.47 46.35
CA ARG A 227 50.08 48.42 47.33
C ARG A 227 49.69 47.08 46.72
N ILE A 228 50.60 46.12 46.76
CA ILE A 228 50.32 44.75 46.31
C ILE A 228 50.44 43.84 47.52
N SER A 229 49.34 43.20 47.90
CA SER A 229 49.29 42.20 48.97
C SER A 229 49.40 40.81 48.37
N LEU A 230 50.38 40.04 48.84
CA LEU A 230 50.78 38.76 48.27
C LEU A 230 50.83 37.68 49.34
N ASN A 231 50.58 36.43 48.92
CA ASN A 231 50.87 35.27 49.75
C ASN A 231 52.38 35.21 50.08
N PRO A 232 52.78 34.80 51.31
CA PRO A 232 54.18 34.71 51.70
C PRO A 232 55.07 33.88 50.76
N ILE A 233 54.52 32.82 50.14
CA ILE A 233 55.24 31.92 49.25
C ILE A 233 55.64 32.64 47.95
N GLU A 234 54.76 33.50 47.44
CA GLU A 234 54.92 34.20 46.17
C GLU A 234 55.66 35.53 46.34
N TYR A 235 55.52 36.16 47.50
CA TYR A 235 56.22 37.38 47.85
C TYR A 235 57.73 37.23 47.66
N ASP A 236 58.33 36.14 48.11
CA ASP A 236 59.78 35.95 48.07
C ASP A 236 60.32 35.87 46.63
N PHE A 237 59.49 35.43 45.68
CA PHE A 237 59.82 35.44 44.25
C PHE A 237 59.59 36.81 43.61
N ILE A 238 58.47 37.45 43.91
CA ILE A 238 58.08 38.75 43.33
C ILE A 238 58.94 39.89 43.86
N ALA A 239 59.34 39.86 45.13
CA ALA A 239 60.23 40.85 45.73
C ALA A 239 61.60 40.91 45.02
N LYS A 240 62.09 39.79 44.49
CA LYS A 240 63.33 39.75 43.69
C LYS A 240 63.19 40.47 42.34
N HIS A 241 61.98 40.55 41.82
CA HIS A 241 61.64 41.18 40.53
C HIS A 241 60.95 42.54 40.70
N GLN A 242 60.98 43.13 41.91
CA GLN A 242 60.29 44.39 42.20
C GLN A 242 60.73 45.54 41.26
N ARG A 243 62.03 45.65 40.96
CA ARG A 243 62.55 46.67 40.02
C ARG A 243 61.99 46.53 38.61
N GLU A 244 61.65 45.30 38.20
CA GLU A 244 61.06 45.05 36.89
C GLU A 244 59.61 45.52 36.86
N LEU A 245 58.87 45.36 37.96
CA LEU A 245 57.50 45.88 38.11
C LEU A 245 57.46 47.41 38.17
N GLU A 246 58.44 48.02 38.84
CA GLU A 246 58.58 49.49 38.89
C GLU A 246 58.83 50.12 37.51
N GLY A 247 59.39 49.38 36.56
CA GLY A 247 59.58 49.84 35.19
C GLY A 247 58.29 49.98 34.36
N TYR A 248 57.19 49.39 34.81
CA TYR A 248 55.86 49.51 34.18
C TYR A 248 54.99 50.59 34.83
N LEU A 249 55.50 51.28 35.85
CA LEU A 249 54.82 52.35 36.56
C LEU A 249 55.18 53.72 35.97
N GLU A 250 54.28 54.68 36.12
CA GLU A 250 54.55 56.07 35.76
C GLU A 250 55.61 56.67 36.71
N PRO A 251 56.51 57.53 36.19
CA PRO A 251 57.61 58.07 36.97
C PRO A 251 57.09 58.86 38.18
N GLY A 252 57.37 58.36 39.39
CA GLY A 252 56.98 58.99 40.66
C GLY A 252 55.95 58.20 41.49
N GLN A 253 55.45 57.07 41.00
CA GLN A 253 54.54 56.20 41.77
C GLN A 253 55.31 55.23 42.69
N PRO A 254 55.15 55.30 44.03
CA PRO A 254 55.79 54.36 44.94
C PRO A 254 55.05 53.01 44.99
N LEU A 255 55.74 51.91 44.70
CA LEU A 255 55.25 50.53 44.85
C LEU A 255 55.56 49.98 46.24
N VAL A 256 54.57 49.41 46.93
CA VAL A 256 54.75 48.74 48.22
C VAL A 256 54.21 47.32 48.18
N LEU A 257 55.11 46.34 48.35
CA LEU A 257 54.73 44.94 48.49
C LEU A 257 54.46 44.61 49.96
N LYS A 258 53.32 43.99 50.26
CA LYS A 258 52.94 43.50 51.59
C LYS A 258 52.77 41.98 51.58
N LYS A 259 53.20 41.35 52.68
CA LYS A 259 52.89 39.94 52.96
C LYS A 259 51.55 39.88 53.68
N ASP A 260 50.62 39.08 53.18
CA ASP A 260 49.36 38.78 53.85
C ASP A 260 49.10 37.27 53.84
N ASN A 261 48.88 36.70 55.03
CA ASN A 261 48.62 35.27 55.20
C ASN A 261 47.16 34.88 54.91
N ASN A 262 46.24 35.86 54.85
CA ASN A 262 44.84 35.61 54.52
C ASN A 262 44.60 35.49 53.02
N ILE A 263 45.58 35.82 52.19
CA ILE A 263 45.49 35.75 50.74
C ILE A 263 45.91 34.36 50.26
N ALA A 264 45.05 33.73 49.45
CA ALA A 264 45.34 32.42 48.88
C ALA A 264 46.50 32.49 47.88
N CYS A 265 47.16 31.36 47.65
CA CYS A 265 48.20 31.26 46.62
C CYS A 265 47.57 31.62 45.27
N SER A 266 48.27 32.40 44.44
CA SER A 266 47.90 32.84 43.09
C SER A 266 46.75 33.85 42.98
N GLU A 267 46.42 34.53 44.08
CA GLU A 267 45.38 35.58 44.13
C GLU A 267 45.94 36.93 44.62
N PRO A 268 46.86 37.58 43.89
CA PRO A 268 47.43 38.83 44.33
C PRO A 268 46.40 39.97 44.35
N LEU A 269 46.40 40.77 45.42
CA LEU A 269 45.50 41.92 45.57
C LEU A 269 46.26 43.21 45.28
N ILE A 270 45.81 44.00 44.31
CA ILE A 270 46.38 45.30 43.98
C ILE A 270 45.44 46.40 44.47
N GLU A 271 45.91 47.18 45.44
CA GLU A 271 45.26 48.37 45.96
C GLU A 271 45.97 49.62 45.42
N SER A 272 45.25 50.49 44.74
CA SER A 272 45.63 51.87 44.44
C SER A 272 44.73 52.83 45.25
N ASP A 273 45.11 54.10 45.34
CA ASP A 273 44.35 55.11 46.06
C ASP A 273 42.95 55.36 45.44
N PHE A 274 42.77 54.98 44.18
CA PHE A 274 41.52 55.17 43.43
C PHE A 274 40.80 53.86 43.04
N SER A 275 41.47 52.71 43.13
CA SER A 275 40.93 51.46 42.61
C SER A 275 41.50 50.23 43.31
N LEU A 276 40.66 49.21 43.45
CA LEU A 276 41.02 47.89 43.96
C LEU A 276 40.84 46.89 42.83
N VAL A 277 41.91 46.17 42.48
CA VAL A 277 41.85 45.09 41.49
C VAL A 277 42.26 43.79 42.15
N GLU A 278 41.30 42.89 42.21
CA GLU A 278 41.48 41.49 42.63
C GLU A 278 41.85 40.67 41.39
N LEU A 279 43.04 40.06 41.40
CA LEU A 279 43.45 39.12 40.35
C LEU A 279 43.04 37.69 40.74
N ASP A 280 41.76 37.54 41.08
CA ASP A 280 41.18 36.26 41.50
C ASP A 280 40.86 35.39 40.28
N LEU A 281 41.66 34.34 40.08
CA LEU A 281 41.42 33.33 39.05
C LEU A 281 40.12 32.56 39.28
N ASN A 282 39.69 32.36 40.53
CA ASN A 282 38.40 31.73 40.83
C ASN A 282 37.24 32.61 40.34
N ARG A 283 37.37 33.94 40.42
CA ARG A 283 36.42 34.88 39.81
C ARG A 283 36.38 34.75 38.29
N GLN A 284 37.53 34.62 37.62
CA GLN A 284 37.57 34.40 36.17
C GLN A 284 36.90 33.08 35.78
N PHE A 285 37.17 31.99 36.51
CA PHE A 285 36.51 30.71 36.28
C PHE A 285 34.99 30.76 36.52
N LYS A 286 34.52 31.53 37.50
CA LYS A 286 33.08 31.75 37.71
C LYS A 286 32.44 32.46 36.52
N LEU A 287 33.11 33.46 35.93
CA LEU A 287 32.60 34.14 34.73
C LEU A 287 32.51 33.18 33.54
N ILE A 288 33.51 32.33 33.34
CA ILE A 288 33.49 31.30 32.29
C ILE A 288 32.34 30.31 32.53
N GLU A 289 32.12 29.91 33.79
CA GLU A 289 31.03 29.02 34.18
C GLU A 289 29.65 29.63 33.88
N ILE A 290 29.46 30.93 34.17
CA ILE A 290 28.24 31.68 33.82
C ILE A 290 28.06 31.74 32.30
N ALA A 291 29.09 32.15 31.55
CA ALA A 291 29.01 32.26 30.09
C ALA A 291 28.72 30.91 29.40
N LEU A 292 29.30 29.81 29.91
CA LEU A 292 29.02 28.46 29.42
C LEU A 292 27.61 28.00 29.79
N ALA A 293 27.11 28.38 30.97
CA ALA A 293 25.73 28.09 31.38
C ALA A 293 24.73 28.86 30.49
N GLU A 294 24.97 30.14 30.22
CA GLU A 294 24.17 30.97 29.30
C GLU A 294 24.16 30.38 27.89
N CYS A 295 25.32 30.00 27.34
CA CYS A 295 25.39 29.33 26.05
C CYS A 295 24.63 27.99 26.03
N GLY A 296 24.66 27.26 27.16
CA GLY A 296 23.86 26.06 27.37
C GLY A 296 22.35 26.32 27.37
N GLU A 297 21.91 27.39 28.02
CA GLU A 297 20.51 27.86 28.08
C GLU A 297 20.01 28.34 26.72
N ASP A 298 20.80 29.14 25.99
CA ASP A 298 20.49 29.60 24.64
C ASP A 298 20.32 28.43 23.68
N ARG A 299 21.21 27.44 23.76
CA ARG A 299 21.07 26.24 22.97
C ARG A 299 19.86 25.41 23.42
N ARG A 300 19.51 25.36 24.71
CA ARG A 300 18.29 24.70 25.18
C ARG A 300 17.03 25.38 24.61
N SER A 301 16.97 26.71 24.59
CA SER A 301 15.84 27.45 24.02
C SER A 301 15.74 27.20 22.50
N LEU A 302 16.88 27.20 21.81
CA LEU A 302 16.96 26.83 20.40
C LEU A 302 16.58 25.39 20.13
N PHE A 303 16.67 24.45 21.08
CA PHE A 303 16.33 23.04 20.86
C PHE A 303 15.17 22.53 21.72
N ASP A 304 14.38 23.43 22.32
CA ASP A 304 13.25 23.04 23.16
C ASP A 304 12.20 22.28 22.32
N PRO A 305 11.78 21.07 22.77
CA PRO A 305 10.74 20.31 22.11
C PRO A 305 9.38 21.04 22.02
N ARG A 306 9.07 22.00 22.92
CA ARG A 306 7.83 22.80 22.84
C ARG A 306 7.76 23.66 21.59
N PHE A 307 8.88 24.29 21.24
CA PHE A 307 9.03 25.09 20.02
C PHE A 307 9.40 24.24 18.80
N ARG A 308 9.39 22.90 18.93
CA ARG A 308 9.63 21.99 17.79
C ARG A 308 8.48 22.03 16.82
N VAL A 309 7.25 22.07 17.32
CA VAL A 309 6.04 22.13 16.47
C VAL A 309 6.02 23.41 15.66
N GLU A 310 6.34 24.55 16.27
CA GLU A 310 6.42 25.85 15.58
C GLU A 310 7.56 25.88 14.55
N ARG A 311 8.75 25.36 14.88
CA ARG A 311 9.86 25.27 13.90
C ARG A 311 9.62 24.26 12.79
N GLU A 312 8.94 23.15 13.08
CA GLU A 312 8.54 22.15 12.09
C GLU A 312 7.42 22.72 11.19
N SER A 313 6.49 23.51 11.74
CA SER A 313 5.46 24.21 10.94
C SER A 313 6.03 25.34 10.10
N GLU A 314 6.97 26.12 10.62
CA GLU A 314 7.69 27.14 9.87
C GLU A 314 8.52 26.53 8.75
N LYS A 315 9.26 25.44 9.01
CA LYS A 315 9.98 24.70 7.97
C LYS A 315 9.04 24.09 6.93
N ALA A 316 7.90 23.54 7.34
CA ALA A 316 6.89 23.02 6.42
C ALA A 316 6.27 24.15 5.58
N ALA A 317 6.01 25.32 6.16
CA ALA A 317 5.52 26.50 5.44
C ALA A 317 6.53 27.03 4.42
N VAL A 318 7.81 27.13 4.80
CA VAL A 318 8.90 27.53 3.90
C VAL A 318 9.09 26.51 2.78
N ALA A 319 9.06 25.21 3.09
CA ALA A 319 9.13 24.16 2.08
C ALA A 319 7.93 24.19 1.11
N GLY A 320 6.72 24.47 1.63
CA GLY A 320 5.52 24.67 0.82
C GLY A 320 5.63 25.87 -0.11
N GLN A 321 6.18 27.00 0.36
CA GLN A 321 6.42 28.19 -0.47
C GLN A 321 7.48 27.93 -1.56
N ILE A 322 8.55 27.21 -1.25
CA ILE A 322 9.58 26.83 -2.23
C ILE A 322 9.00 25.86 -3.28
N ALA A 323 8.19 24.88 -2.87
CA ALA A 323 7.53 23.95 -3.78
C ALA A 323 6.52 24.66 -4.69
N ALA A 324 5.72 25.57 -4.15
CA ALA A 324 4.80 26.39 -4.93
C ALA A 324 5.53 27.31 -5.93
N GLY A 325 6.68 27.89 -5.55
CA GLY A 325 7.52 28.66 -6.45
C GLY A 325 8.08 27.84 -7.62
N LYS A 326 8.56 26.62 -7.36
CA LYS A 326 9.05 25.71 -8.40
C LYS A 326 7.94 25.24 -9.36
N LEU A 327 6.75 24.95 -8.83
CA LEU A 327 5.59 24.60 -9.64
C LEU A 327 5.15 25.77 -10.54
N ALA A 328 5.17 27.00 -10.01
CA ALA A 328 4.87 28.20 -10.80
C ALA A 328 5.92 28.46 -11.91
N GLU A 329 7.21 28.20 -11.64
CA GLU A 329 8.28 28.27 -12.65
C GLU A 329 8.11 27.20 -13.74
N GLU A 330 7.76 25.96 -13.37
CA GLU A 330 7.46 24.89 -14.33
C GLU A 330 6.22 25.18 -15.17
N GLU A 331 5.14 25.69 -14.58
CA GLU A 331 3.93 26.12 -15.28
C GLU A 331 4.22 27.28 -16.25
N ALA A 332 5.03 28.25 -15.83
CA ALA A 332 5.46 29.36 -16.69
C ALA A 332 6.32 28.86 -17.86
N HIS A 333 7.21 27.89 -17.62
CA HIS A 333 8.03 27.28 -18.66
C HIS A 333 7.17 26.47 -19.65
N GLN A 334 6.17 25.72 -19.17
CA GLN A 334 5.22 25.02 -20.04
C GLN A 334 4.37 25.99 -20.86
N ALA A 335 3.90 27.10 -20.29
CA ALA A 335 3.15 28.13 -21.00
C ALA A 335 3.99 28.80 -22.10
N LEU A 336 5.28 29.06 -21.84
CA LEU A 336 6.21 29.58 -22.84
C LEU A 336 6.45 28.59 -23.99
N LEU A 337 6.59 27.30 -23.69
CA LEU A 337 6.71 26.25 -24.71
C LEU A 337 5.43 26.13 -25.54
N GLN A 338 4.25 26.15 -24.91
CA GLN A 338 2.97 26.14 -25.63
C GLN A 338 2.81 27.36 -26.53
N LYS A 339 3.20 28.54 -26.05
CA LYS A 339 3.20 29.77 -26.86
C LYS A 339 4.16 29.69 -28.04
N ALA A 340 5.38 29.18 -27.84
CA ALA A 340 6.35 29.00 -28.92
C ALA A 340 5.86 27.99 -29.98
N VAL A 341 5.16 26.92 -29.56
CA VAL A 341 4.53 25.97 -30.49
C VAL A 341 3.40 26.65 -31.26
N ALA A 342 2.55 27.44 -30.61
CA ALA A 342 1.47 28.18 -31.26
C ALA A 342 2.00 29.21 -32.27
N ASP A 343 3.05 29.97 -31.91
CA ASP A 343 3.69 30.94 -32.81
C ASP A 343 4.32 30.24 -34.03
N ARG A 344 4.89 29.04 -33.85
CA ARG A 344 5.45 28.25 -34.95
C ARG A 344 4.37 27.70 -35.88
N MET A 345 3.25 27.20 -35.34
CA MET A 345 2.13 26.76 -36.17
C MET A 345 1.50 27.93 -36.93
N ALA A 346 1.36 29.10 -36.29
CA ALA A 346 0.88 30.31 -36.96
C ALA A 346 1.83 30.77 -38.09
N PHE A 347 3.14 30.60 -37.92
CA PHE A 347 4.12 30.88 -38.97
C PHE A 347 4.02 29.89 -40.14
N GLU A 348 3.87 28.59 -39.86
CA GLU A 348 3.68 27.56 -40.89
C GLU A 348 2.37 27.74 -41.67
N ASP A 349 1.29 28.12 -40.98
CA ASP A 349 -0.01 28.47 -41.60
C ASP A 349 0.04 29.75 -42.43
N ALA A 350 0.82 30.75 -42.01
CA ALA A 350 1.04 31.97 -42.80
C ALA A 350 1.90 31.67 -44.05
N SER A 351 2.90 30.80 -43.93
CA SER A 351 3.72 30.35 -45.05
C SER A 351 2.94 29.52 -46.06
N SER A 352 2.02 28.66 -45.62
CA SER A 352 1.16 27.86 -46.50
C SER A 352 0.14 28.72 -47.25
N LYS A 353 -0.46 29.72 -46.59
CA LYS A 353 -1.33 30.72 -47.25
C LYS A 353 -0.58 31.55 -48.29
N LYS A 354 0.64 31.99 -47.98
CA LYS A 354 1.46 32.77 -48.92
C LYS A 354 1.92 31.94 -50.12
N ALA A 355 2.12 30.63 -49.95
CA ALA A 355 2.40 29.71 -51.04
C ALA A 355 1.15 29.45 -51.92
N GLN A 356 -0.05 29.41 -51.34
CA GLN A 356 -1.31 29.31 -52.10
C GLN A 356 -1.64 30.59 -52.88
N GLU A 357 -1.43 31.77 -52.30
CA GLU A 357 -1.60 33.05 -53.02
C GLU A 357 -0.59 33.19 -54.18
N ALA A 358 0.66 32.74 -54.00
CA ALA A 358 1.65 32.74 -55.08
C ALA A 358 1.33 31.74 -56.21
N SER A 359 0.57 30.66 -55.94
CA SER A 359 0.10 29.73 -56.98
C SER A 359 -1.11 30.27 -57.76
N ALA A 360 -1.94 31.11 -57.15
CA ALA A 360 -3.11 31.71 -57.80
C ALA A 360 -2.72 32.84 -58.79
N ASP A 361 -1.60 33.53 -58.57
CA ASP A 361 -1.10 34.57 -59.48
C ASP A 361 -0.36 34.02 -60.73
N SER A 362 -0.21 32.70 -60.85
CA SER A 362 0.48 32.05 -61.99
C SER A 362 -0.45 31.45 -63.05
N GLU A 363 -1.77 31.54 -62.88
CA GLU A 363 -2.76 31.00 -63.84
C GLU A 363 -3.31 32.03 -64.86
N ASP A 364 -2.84 33.29 -64.87
CA ASP A 364 -3.36 34.33 -65.78
C ASP A 364 -2.29 35.01 -66.65
N ALA A 365 -1.26 34.26 -67.07
CA ALA A 365 -0.27 34.70 -68.05
C ALA A 365 -0.29 33.80 -69.31
N ASN A 366 -1.22 34.11 -70.19
CA ASN A 366 -1.34 33.59 -71.56
C ASN A 366 -0.15 34.03 -72.43
N PRO A 367 0.51 33.12 -73.19
CA PRO A 367 1.35 33.54 -74.31
C PRO A 367 0.99 32.75 -75.57
N GLU A 368 0.00 33.24 -76.32
CA GLU A 368 0.09 33.20 -77.77
C GLU A 368 0.86 34.44 -78.20
N ASP A 369 2.10 34.27 -78.66
CA ASP A 369 2.49 34.69 -80.01
C ASP A 369 3.91 34.20 -80.32
N SER A 370 4.04 33.44 -81.40
CA SER A 370 5.34 33.09 -81.99
C SER A 370 5.78 34.25 -82.90
N PRO A 371 7.09 34.42 -83.13
CA PRO A 371 7.47 34.50 -84.54
C PRO A 371 8.70 33.65 -84.89
N ASN A 372 8.45 32.83 -85.91
CA ASN A 372 9.28 32.42 -87.04
C ASN A 372 10.63 33.11 -87.28
N GLU A 373 11.56 32.27 -87.80
CA GLU A 373 12.51 32.50 -88.92
C GLU A 373 13.51 33.66 -88.78
N GLU A 374 14.74 33.65 -89.30
CA GLU A 374 15.63 32.74 -90.01
C GLU A 374 16.97 33.53 -90.03
N THR A 375 18.08 32.81 -90.24
CA THR A 375 19.43 33.30 -90.62
C THR A 375 20.30 34.07 -89.62
#